data_AF-A0A6S6FWI4-F1
#
_entry.id   AF-A0A6S6FWI4-F1
#
_cell.length_a   1.000
_cell.length_b   1.000
_cell.length_c   1.000
_cell.angle_alpha   90.00
_cell.angle_beta   90.00
_cell.angle_gamma   90.00
#
_symmetry.space_group_name_H-M   'P 1'
#
loop_
_entity.id
_entity.type
_entity.pdbx_description
1 polymer ?
#
loop_
_entity_poly.entity_id
_entity_poly.type
_entity_poly.pdbx_seq_one_letter_code
_entity_poly.pdbx_strand_id
1 'polypeptide(L)'
;MTCLPAPLTPPDCDVQDFSYMPLHVARLRDSDLAAEETPEACWYAVLLWAASWHQIPAASLPDNETVLCKLVGLGRDLKTFRKNKAGMMRGYILCSDGRWYHPVVAERANISWESKLQQRWRTECARVKKANQRNDTSIPVPEFDTFVLEYRNGLSSGTLPIVPRDIASKGEGEGEGEGDKKEDSGAGAPAAIAAEIALPVDPPNPEKVMFDAGLTLLFQAGYSEARARPVLGKWKSQHGAEAVIVALGKAQREGAVDPVGFINGCFRNGGSNGSGPGAGRRNRSAEIDDASRRLGFDG
;
A
#
# COMPACT_ATOMS: atom_id res chain seq x y z
N MET A 1 -21.34 -17.97 35.52
CA MET A 1 -21.38 -17.73 34.07
C MET A 1 -20.59 -16.46 33.80
N THR A 2 -19.32 -16.56 33.41
CA THR A 2 -18.52 -15.40 33.03
C THR A 2 -19.04 -14.89 31.68
N CYS A 3 -19.68 -13.73 31.67
CA CYS A 3 -20.10 -13.07 30.44
C CYS A 3 -18.82 -12.65 29.68
N LEU A 4 -18.60 -13.21 28.49
CA LEU A 4 -17.49 -12.78 27.62
C LEU A 4 -17.77 -11.38 27.07
N PRO A 5 -16.74 -10.53 26.90
CA PRO A 5 -16.92 -9.19 26.33
C PRO A 5 -17.40 -9.25 24.87
N ALA A 6 -18.02 -8.17 24.42
CA ALA A 6 -18.34 -8.00 23.01
C ALA A 6 -17.05 -7.93 22.15
N PRO A 7 -17.11 -8.33 20.86
CA PRO A 7 -15.99 -8.20 19.93
C PRO A 7 -15.41 -6.78 19.91
N LEU A 8 -14.07 -6.68 19.82
CA LEU A 8 -13.38 -5.38 19.89
C LEU A 8 -13.36 -4.63 18.55
N THR A 9 -13.70 -5.29 17.45
CA THR A 9 -13.93 -4.67 16.14
C THR A 9 -15.28 -5.09 15.59
N PRO A 10 -15.92 -4.27 14.74
CA PRO A 10 -17.15 -4.64 14.05
C PRO A 10 -16.99 -5.93 13.23
N PRO A 11 -18.04 -6.75 13.08
CA PRO A 11 -17.94 -8.01 12.34
C PRO A 11 -17.56 -7.83 10.85
N ASP A 12 -17.84 -6.64 10.31
CA ASP A 12 -17.54 -6.21 8.95
C ASP A 12 -16.18 -5.48 8.81
N CYS A 13 -15.39 -5.39 9.90
CA CYS A 13 -14.12 -4.69 9.90
C CYS A 13 -13.11 -5.41 9.00
N ASP A 14 -12.86 -4.84 7.81
CA ASP A 14 -11.98 -5.39 6.78
C ASP A 14 -10.88 -4.39 6.38
N VAL A 15 -9.64 -4.73 6.73
CA VAL A 15 -8.42 -3.98 6.42
C VAL A 15 -7.40 -4.84 5.65
N GLN A 16 -7.86 -5.88 4.94
CA GLN A 16 -6.99 -6.78 4.17
C GLN A 16 -6.26 -6.08 3.01
N ASP A 17 -6.80 -4.97 2.51
CA ASP A 17 -6.21 -4.12 1.47
C ASP A 17 -5.05 -3.23 1.98
N PHE A 18 -4.88 -3.09 3.29
CA PHE A 18 -3.74 -2.35 3.84
C PHE A 18 -2.47 -3.18 3.68
N SER A 19 -1.50 -2.65 2.94
CA SER A 19 -0.20 -3.30 2.67
C SER A 19 0.67 -3.47 3.92
N TYR A 20 0.42 -2.69 4.97
CA TYR A 20 1.14 -2.77 6.24
C TYR A 20 0.20 -2.67 7.45
N MET A 21 0.63 -3.26 8.56
CA MET A 21 0.00 -3.08 9.87
C MET A 21 0.75 -1.97 10.64
N PRO A 22 0.07 -0.92 11.13
CA PRO A 22 0.72 0.11 11.93
C PRO A 22 1.18 -0.46 13.28
N LEU A 23 2.50 -0.47 13.50
CA LEU A 23 3.11 -0.96 14.74
C LEU A 23 3.68 0.22 15.53
N HIS A 24 3.12 0.47 16.72
CA HIS A 24 3.60 1.53 17.62
C HIS A 24 4.88 1.09 18.32
N VAL A 25 6.02 1.51 17.78
CA VAL A 25 7.36 1.09 18.23
C VAL A 25 7.58 1.35 19.72
N ALA A 26 7.18 2.54 20.23
CA ALA A 26 7.31 2.86 21.65
C ALA A 26 6.44 1.95 22.52
N ARG A 27 5.17 1.73 22.16
CA ARG A 27 4.27 0.82 22.91
C ARG A 27 4.80 -0.61 22.93
N LEU A 28 5.39 -1.08 21.83
CA LEU A 28 5.99 -2.42 21.78
C LEU A 28 7.24 -2.51 22.65
N ARG A 29 8.21 -1.61 22.44
CA ARG A 29 9.50 -1.61 23.14
C ARG A 29 9.33 -1.42 24.65
N ASP A 30 8.44 -0.53 25.04
CA ASP A 30 8.21 -0.18 26.44
C ASP A 30 7.18 -1.11 27.10
N SER A 31 6.70 -2.15 26.40
CA SER A 31 5.88 -3.20 27.00
C SER A 31 6.72 -4.21 27.76
N ASP A 32 6.12 -4.83 28.78
CA ASP A 32 6.78 -5.89 29.55
C ASP A 32 6.93 -7.22 28.77
N LEU A 33 6.48 -7.30 27.51
CA LEU A 33 6.52 -8.54 26.72
C LEU A 33 7.94 -9.10 26.62
N ALA A 34 8.90 -8.28 26.22
CA ALA A 34 10.30 -8.70 26.08
C ALA A 34 11.01 -8.90 27.43
N ALA A 35 10.45 -8.36 28.52
CA ALA A 35 11.00 -8.52 29.87
C ALA A 35 10.50 -9.80 30.55
N GLU A 36 9.26 -10.21 30.26
CA GLU A 36 8.59 -11.34 30.93
C GLU A 36 8.67 -12.65 30.14
N GLU A 37 8.69 -12.58 28.80
CA GLU A 37 8.54 -13.75 27.94
C GLU A 37 9.84 -14.18 27.25
N THR A 38 9.86 -15.41 26.74
CA THR A 38 11.00 -15.90 25.95
C THR A 38 11.08 -15.17 24.60
N PRO A 39 12.28 -15.04 24.01
CA PRO A 39 12.45 -14.44 22.69
C PRO A 39 11.58 -15.12 21.61
N GLU A 40 11.40 -16.44 21.68
CA GLU A 40 10.53 -17.17 20.76
C GLU A 40 9.06 -16.79 20.94
N ALA A 41 8.57 -16.71 22.18
CA ALA A 41 7.20 -16.28 22.46
C ALA A 41 6.95 -14.84 22.00
N CYS A 42 7.93 -13.95 22.18
CA CYS A 42 7.87 -12.57 21.68
C CYS A 42 7.75 -12.52 20.15
N TRP A 43 8.56 -13.33 19.45
CA TRP A 43 8.48 -13.43 17.98
C TRP A 43 7.11 -13.94 17.51
N TYR A 44 6.59 -14.99 18.15
CA TYR A 44 5.27 -15.53 17.83
C TYR A 44 4.14 -14.54 18.13
N ALA A 45 4.25 -13.71 19.18
CA ALA A 45 3.29 -12.66 19.46
C ALA A 45 3.20 -11.66 18.29
N VAL A 46 4.34 -11.21 17.76
CA VAL A 46 4.39 -10.30 16.61
C VAL A 46 3.75 -10.93 15.37
N LEU A 47 4.00 -12.22 15.12
CA LEU A 47 3.35 -12.95 14.02
C LEU A 47 1.84 -13.05 14.21
N LEU A 48 1.36 -13.27 15.44
CA LEU A 48 -0.08 -13.29 15.73
C LEU A 48 -0.73 -11.92 15.57
N TRP A 49 -0.06 -10.84 15.96
CA TRP A 49 -0.57 -9.48 15.71
C TRP A 49 -0.72 -9.23 14.22
N ALA A 50 0.32 -9.51 13.44
CA ALA A 50 0.30 -9.37 11.98
C ALA A 50 -0.76 -10.27 11.34
N ALA A 51 -0.88 -11.53 11.76
CA ALA A 51 -1.90 -12.44 11.26
C ALA A 51 -3.33 -11.97 11.59
N SER A 52 -3.53 -11.42 12.79
CA SER A 52 -4.84 -10.93 13.23
C SER A 52 -5.28 -9.68 12.48
N TRP A 53 -4.35 -8.84 12.02
CA TRP A 53 -4.64 -7.62 11.27
C TRP A 53 -5.47 -7.89 10.01
N HIS A 54 -5.14 -8.94 9.26
CA HIS A 54 -5.83 -9.33 8.04
C HIS A 54 -6.94 -10.37 8.23
N GLN A 55 -7.37 -10.67 9.46
CA GLN A 55 -8.57 -11.48 9.66
C GLN A 55 -9.84 -10.66 9.38
N ILE A 56 -10.97 -11.36 9.22
CA ILE A 56 -12.30 -10.75 9.23
C ILE A 56 -13.08 -11.45 10.37
N PRO A 57 -13.41 -10.74 11.46
CA PRO A 57 -13.13 -9.32 11.73
C PRO A 57 -11.64 -9.02 11.93
N ALA A 58 -11.16 -7.84 11.54
CA ALA A 58 -9.77 -7.45 11.75
C ALA A 58 -9.40 -7.40 13.24
N ALA A 59 -8.12 -7.62 13.55
CA ALA A 59 -7.58 -7.77 14.90
C ALA A 59 -8.08 -8.98 15.70
N SER A 60 -8.76 -9.92 15.05
CA SER A 60 -9.25 -11.16 15.66
C SER A 60 -8.39 -12.36 15.28
N LEU A 61 -8.47 -13.44 16.05
CA LEU A 61 -7.92 -14.75 15.73
C LEU A 61 -8.95 -15.84 16.04
N PRO A 62 -8.97 -16.94 15.28
CA PRO A 62 -9.82 -18.09 15.60
C PRO A 62 -9.35 -18.78 16.88
N ASP A 63 -10.28 -19.25 17.70
CA ASP A 63 -9.97 -20.12 18.85
C ASP A 63 -9.71 -21.56 18.42
N ASN A 64 -8.60 -21.77 17.70
CA ASN A 64 -8.18 -23.09 17.22
C ASN A 64 -6.65 -23.23 17.22
N GLU A 65 -6.12 -24.07 18.10
CA GLU A 65 -4.67 -24.26 18.26
C GLU A 65 -3.97 -24.68 16.96
N THR A 66 -4.61 -25.49 16.13
CA THR A 66 -3.99 -25.97 14.88
C THR A 66 -3.87 -24.83 13.86
N VAL A 67 -4.85 -23.92 13.84
CA VAL A 67 -4.79 -22.73 12.98
C VAL A 67 -3.76 -21.75 13.52
N LEU A 68 -3.78 -21.45 14.82
CA LEU A 68 -2.82 -20.55 15.46
C LEU A 68 -1.37 -21.05 15.28
N CYS A 69 -1.12 -22.35 15.44
CA CYS A 69 0.19 -22.97 15.20
C CYS A 69 0.69 -22.74 13.75
N LYS A 70 -0.20 -22.77 12.76
CA LYS A 70 0.15 -22.43 11.37
C LYS A 70 0.43 -20.94 11.21
N LEU A 71 -0.37 -20.07 11.82
CA LEU A 71 -0.22 -18.61 11.72
C LEU A 71 1.13 -18.12 12.25
N VAL A 72 1.69 -18.78 13.26
CA VAL A 72 3.02 -18.46 13.81
C VAL A 72 4.17 -19.20 13.10
N GLY A 73 3.90 -19.87 11.98
CA GLY A 73 4.92 -20.54 11.17
C GLY A 73 5.42 -21.89 11.71
N LEU A 74 4.82 -22.43 12.77
CA LEU A 74 5.19 -23.73 13.35
C LEU A 74 4.57 -24.93 12.62
N GLY A 75 3.64 -24.69 11.70
CA GLY A 75 3.00 -25.73 10.90
C GLY A 75 2.18 -26.71 11.74
N ARG A 76 2.76 -27.88 12.07
CA ARG A 76 2.12 -28.93 12.88
C ARG A 76 2.82 -29.17 14.23
N ASP A 77 3.85 -28.39 14.57
CA ASP A 77 4.56 -28.54 15.85
C ASP A 77 3.75 -27.97 17.03
N LEU A 78 2.71 -28.71 17.43
CA LEU A 78 1.85 -28.36 18.56
C LEU A 78 2.59 -28.42 19.90
N LYS A 79 3.72 -29.13 19.98
CA LYS A 79 4.51 -29.20 21.23
C LYS A 79 5.18 -27.86 21.49
N THR A 80 5.88 -27.31 20.49
CA THR A 80 6.49 -25.97 20.58
C THR A 80 5.44 -24.88 20.68
N PHE A 81 4.32 -25.02 19.98
CA PHE A 81 3.19 -24.09 20.09
C PHE A 81 2.69 -24.01 21.54
N ARG A 82 2.34 -25.15 22.14
CA ARG A 82 1.80 -25.19 23.52
C ARG A 82 2.79 -24.67 24.56
N LYS A 83 4.10 -24.93 24.37
CA LYS A 83 5.15 -24.40 25.24
C LYS A 83 5.16 -22.86 25.30
N ASN A 84 4.92 -22.20 24.16
CA ASN A 84 4.99 -20.74 24.04
C ASN A 84 3.61 -20.06 23.98
N LYS A 85 2.51 -20.82 24.08
CA LYS A 85 1.14 -20.32 23.86
C LYS A 85 0.78 -19.18 24.80
N ALA A 86 1.16 -19.30 26.08
CA ALA A 86 0.86 -18.29 27.09
C ALA A 86 1.48 -16.92 26.73
N GLY A 87 2.77 -16.90 26.39
CA GLY A 87 3.47 -15.67 26.03
C GLY A 87 3.05 -15.08 24.70
N MET A 88 2.86 -15.91 23.66
CA MET A 88 2.45 -15.40 22.34
C MET A 88 1.01 -14.86 22.34
N MET A 89 0.13 -15.42 23.18
CA MET A 89 -1.26 -14.99 23.34
C MET A 89 -1.42 -13.92 24.44
N ARG A 90 -0.33 -13.37 24.99
CA ARG A 90 -0.39 -12.34 26.03
C ARG A 90 -1.21 -11.14 25.53
N GLY A 91 -2.17 -10.71 26.34
CA GLY A 91 -3.05 -9.58 26.04
C GLY A 91 -4.23 -9.89 25.11
N TYR A 92 -4.35 -11.12 24.58
CA TYR A 92 -5.54 -11.52 23.83
C TYR A 92 -6.73 -11.77 24.76
N ILE A 93 -7.92 -11.36 24.32
CA ILE A 93 -9.18 -11.50 25.04
C ILE A 93 -10.15 -12.31 24.21
N LEU A 94 -10.69 -13.40 24.78
CA LEU A 94 -11.75 -14.19 24.14
C LEU A 94 -13.06 -13.41 24.23
N CYS A 95 -13.65 -13.10 23.08
CA CYS A 95 -14.90 -12.35 22.98
C CYS A 95 -16.10 -13.28 22.74
N SER A 96 -17.31 -12.73 22.86
CA SER A 96 -18.57 -13.46 22.75
C SER A 96 -18.84 -14.10 21.38
N ASP A 97 -18.09 -13.72 20.35
CA ASP A 97 -18.11 -14.30 19.00
C ASP A 97 -17.20 -15.54 18.86
N GLY A 98 -16.53 -15.96 19.94
CA GLY A 98 -15.62 -17.12 19.95
C GLY A 98 -14.27 -16.84 19.31
N ARG A 99 -13.87 -15.57 19.18
CA ARG A 99 -12.57 -15.16 18.63
C ARG A 99 -11.74 -14.43 19.67
N TRP A 100 -10.43 -14.53 19.52
CA TRP A 100 -9.44 -13.83 20.36
C TRP A 100 -9.12 -12.47 19.76
N TYR A 101 -9.23 -11.40 20.53
CA TYR A 101 -8.90 -10.05 20.08
C TYR A 101 -7.74 -9.47 20.87
N HIS A 102 -6.85 -8.76 20.18
CA HIS A 102 -5.80 -7.98 20.84
C HIS A 102 -6.20 -6.50 20.91
N PRO A 103 -6.41 -5.90 22.10
CA PRO A 103 -6.93 -4.54 22.24
C PRO A 103 -6.16 -3.48 21.45
N VAL A 104 -4.83 -3.56 21.43
CA VAL A 104 -3.98 -2.60 20.71
C VAL A 104 -4.11 -2.75 19.19
N VAL A 105 -4.28 -3.97 18.68
CA VAL A 105 -4.45 -4.19 17.24
C VAL A 105 -5.87 -3.79 16.84
N ALA A 106 -6.87 -4.07 17.70
CA ALA A 106 -8.26 -3.69 17.49
C ALA A 106 -8.46 -2.17 17.46
N GLU A 107 -7.78 -1.42 18.35
CA GLU A 107 -7.75 0.04 18.32
C GLU A 107 -7.32 0.55 16.93
N ARG A 108 -6.22 0.03 16.40
CA ARG A 108 -5.71 0.43 15.08
C ARG A 108 -6.60 -0.03 13.93
N ALA A 109 -7.16 -1.23 14.02
CA ALA A 109 -8.07 -1.75 13.01
C ALA A 109 -9.35 -0.91 12.92
N ASN A 110 -9.91 -0.49 14.05
CA ASN A 110 -11.06 0.40 14.09
C ASN A 110 -10.77 1.77 13.45
N ILE A 111 -9.63 2.38 13.76
CA ILE A 111 -9.21 3.66 13.15
C ILE A 111 -9.09 3.53 11.62
N SER A 112 -8.42 2.47 11.15
CA SER A 112 -8.26 2.19 9.72
C SER A 112 -9.60 1.91 9.04
N TRP A 113 -10.47 1.13 9.69
CA TRP A 113 -11.79 0.80 9.16
C TRP A 113 -12.71 2.01 9.09
N GLU A 114 -12.75 2.84 10.13
CA GLU A 114 -13.51 4.08 10.13
C GLU A 114 -13.05 5.03 9.02
N SER A 115 -11.73 5.12 8.80
CA SER A 115 -11.18 5.92 7.70
C SER A 115 -11.68 5.45 6.33
N LYS A 116 -11.73 4.12 6.09
CA LYS A 116 -12.35 3.57 4.86
C LYS A 116 -13.82 3.91 4.75
N LEU A 117 -14.59 3.75 5.84
CA LEU A 117 -16.02 4.07 5.85
C LEU A 117 -16.25 5.55 5.53
N GLN A 118 -15.46 6.46 6.11
CA GLN A 118 -15.55 7.88 5.80
C GLN A 118 -15.21 8.19 4.34
N GLN A 119 -14.20 7.55 3.76
CA GLN A 119 -13.86 7.73 2.35
C GLN A 119 -15.00 7.27 1.43
N ARG A 120 -15.58 6.10 1.72
CA ARG A 120 -16.73 5.56 0.97
C ARG A 120 -17.95 6.47 1.10
N TRP A 121 -18.23 6.96 2.30
CA TRP A 121 -19.29 7.94 2.53
C TRP A 121 -19.08 9.22 1.73
N ARG A 122 -17.89 9.83 1.76
CA ARG A 122 -17.59 11.04 0.96
C ARG A 122 -17.81 10.80 -0.54
N THR A 123 -17.44 9.62 -1.03
CA THR A 123 -17.63 9.22 -2.42
C THR A 123 -19.12 9.10 -2.75
N GLU A 124 -19.91 8.50 -1.87
CA GLU A 124 -21.36 8.40 -2.00
C GLU A 124 -22.04 9.77 -1.99
N CYS A 125 -21.63 10.67 -1.08
CA CYS A 125 -22.10 12.06 -1.05
C CYS A 125 -21.84 12.79 -2.37
N ALA A 126 -20.64 12.62 -2.94
CA ALA A 126 -20.29 13.21 -4.23
C ALA A 126 -21.12 12.61 -5.37
N ARG A 127 -21.40 11.29 -5.32
CA ARG A 127 -22.25 10.59 -6.28
C ARG A 127 -23.68 11.14 -6.26
N VAL A 128 -24.29 11.26 -5.08
CA VAL A 128 -25.66 11.80 -4.90
C VAL A 128 -25.73 13.24 -5.44
N LYS A 129 -24.75 14.10 -5.11
CA LYS A 129 -24.68 15.47 -5.63
C LYS A 129 -24.62 15.52 -7.17
N LYS A 130 -23.78 14.68 -7.79
CA LYS A 130 -23.67 14.60 -9.26
C LYS A 130 -24.96 14.08 -9.90
N ALA A 131 -25.64 13.09 -9.29
CA ALA A 131 -26.92 12.58 -9.77
C ALA A 131 -28.03 13.64 -9.69
N ASN A 132 -28.09 14.39 -8.57
CA ASN A 132 -29.00 15.52 -8.40
C ASN A 132 -28.83 16.56 -9.51
N GLN A 133 -27.59 16.93 -9.81
CA GLN A 133 -27.28 17.90 -10.86
C GLN A 133 -27.69 17.42 -12.26
N ARG A 134 -27.53 16.13 -12.57
CA ARG A 134 -27.84 15.57 -13.90
C ARG A 134 -29.33 15.41 -14.15
N ASN A 135 -30.07 15.03 -13.11
CA ASN A 135 -31.47 14.66 -13.21
C ASN A 135 -32.42 15.78 -12.73
N ASP A 136 -31.89 16.95 -12.37
CA ASP A 136 -32.62 18.06 -11.73
C ASP A 136 -33.46 17.58 -10.53
N THR A 137 -32.83 16.76 -9.68
CA THR A 137 -33.45 16.17 -8.48
C THR A 137 -32.82 16.75 -7.22
N SER A 138 -33.52 16.64 -6.09
CA SER A 138 -33.06 17.13 -4.78
C SER A 138 -33.07 16.01 -3.74
N ILE A 139 -32.33 14.94 -4.03
CA ILE A 139 -32.22 13.80 -3.12
C ILE A 139 -31.26 14.16 -1.98
N PRO A 140 -31.65 13.96 -0.71
CA PRO A 140 -30.78 14.29 0.41
C PRO A 140 -29.54 13.38 0.41
N VAL A 141 -28.40 13.98 0.74
CA VAL A 141 -27.16 13.24 0.98
C VAL A 141 -27.28 12.53 2.34
N PRO A 142 -26.96 11.22 2.43
CA PRO A 142 -27.07 10.50 3.69
C PRO A 142 -26.06 11.02 4.73
N GLU A 143 -26.49 11.07 5.98
CA GLU A 143 -25.58 11.25 7.12
C GLU A 143 -24.67 10.02 7.28
N PHE A 144 -23.50 10.21 7.91
CA PHE A 144 -22.48 9.16 8.03
C PHE A 144 -23.01 7.91 8.74
N ASP A 145 -23.69 8.08 9.88
CA ASP A 145 -24.20 6.95 10.67
C ASP A 145 -25.26 6.14 9.90
N THR A 146 -26.17 6.84 9.21
CA THR A 146 -27.18 6.23 8.33
C THR A 146 -26.50 5.44 7.20
N PHE A 147 -25.49 6.03 6.55
CA PHE A 147 -24.71 5.35 5.52
C PHE A 147 -24.02 4.08 6.06
N VAL A 148 -23.41 4.13 7.24
CA VAL A 148 -22.74 2.96 7.84
C VAL A 148 -23.74 1.85 8.17
N LEU A 149 -24.92 2.19 8.69
CA LEU A 149 -25.99 1.22 8.95
C LEU A 149 -26.48 0.55 7.65
N GLU A 150 -26.70 1.33 6.60
CA GLU A 150 -27.10 0.81 5.28
C GLU A 150 -26.01 -0.08 4.67
N TYR A 151 -24.75 0.37 4.72
CA TYR A 151 -23.59 -0.36 4.24
C TYR A 151 -23.48 -1.74 4.90
N ARG A 152 -23.67 -1.81 6.23
CA ARG A 152 -23.63 -3.06 7.01
C ARG A 152 -24.76 -4.02 6.69
N ASN A 153 -25.95 -3.50 6.39
CA ASN A 153 -27.13 -4.31 6.06
C ASN A 153 -27.06 -4.95 4.67
N GLY A 154 -25.93 -4.80 3.96
CA GLY A 154 -25.79 -5.32 2.59
C GLY A 154 -26.70 -4.58 1.60
N LEU A 155 -27.27 -3.44 1.99
CA LEU A 155 -27.77 -2.43 1.07
C LEU A 155 -26.53 -1.77 0.47
N SER A 156 -25.90 -2.54 -0.41
CA SER A 156 -24.70 -2.22 -1.16
C SER A 156 -24.77 -0.79 -1.69
N SER A 157 -23.59 -0.18 -1.75
CA SER A 157 -23.18 1.03 -2.47
C SER A 157 -23.61 1.07 -3.96
N GLY A 158 -24.90 0.85 -4.21
CA GLY A 158 -25.54 0.54 -5.49
C GLY A 158 -27.07 0.43 -5.44
N THR A 159 -27.72 0.44 -4.26
CA THR A 159 -29.20 0.41 -4.18
C THR A 159 -29.73 1.28 -3.03
N LEU A 160 -29.67 2.60 -3.19
CA LEU A 160 -30.82 3.42 -2.77
C LEU A 160 -31.79 3.43 -3.96
N PRO A 161 -33.08 3.11 -3.80
CA PRO A 161 -34.04 2.90 -4.89
C PRO A 161 -34.31 4.13 -5.77
N ILE A 162 -33.64 5.25 -5.51
CA ILE A 162 -33.95 6.58 -6.02
C ILE A 162 -32.94 7.09 -7.07
N VAL A 163 -31.78 6.42 -7.26
CA VAL A 163 -30.76 6.90 -8.22
C VAL A 163 -30.36 5.79 -9.21
N PRO A 164 -30.72 5.91 -10.51
CA PRO A 164 -30.29 4.98 -11.55
C PRO A 164 -28.77 4.95 -11.73
N ARG A 165 -28.28 3.81 -12.21
CA ARG A 165 -26.87 3.46 -12.37
C ARG A 165 -26.26 4.15 -13.59
N ASP A 166 -25.09 4.77 -13.45
CA ASP A 166 -24.23 5.03 -14.61
C ASP A 166 -23.40 3.77 -14.91
N ILE A 167 -23.46 3.32 -16.16
CA ILE A 167 -22.59 2.26 -16.68
C ILE A 167 -21.29 2.91 -17.15
N ALA A 168 -20.17 2.40 -16.61
CA ALA A 168 -18.76 2.62 -16.97
C ALA A 168 -18.08 3.94 -16.53
N SER A 169 -17.10 3.81 -15.62
CA SER A 169 -15.70 4.17 -15.94
C SER A 169 -14.73 3.63 -14.87
N LYS A 170 -13.55 3.21 -15.34
CA LYS A 170 -12.43 2.67 -14.57
C LYS A 170 -11.28 3.73 -14.32
N GLY A 171 -11.04 4.35 -13.14
CA GLY A 171 -9.69 4.51 -12.44
C GLY A 171 -9.40 3.90 -11.00
N GLU A 172 -8.76 2.73 -10.90
CA GLU A 172 -8.39 2.05 -9.64
C GLU A 172 -7.53 3.01 -8.78
N GLY A 173 -7.92 3.26 -7.53
CA GLY A 173 -7.31 4.31 -6.68
C GLY A 173 -7.05 3.81 -5.27
N GLU A 174 -5.79 3.47 -5.01
CA GLU A 174 -5.23 3.14 -3.70
C GLU A 174 -5.15 4.42 -2.85
N GLY A 175 -5.68 4.36 -1.62
CA GLY A 175 -5.64 5.46 -0.65
C GLY A 175 -4.58 5.20 0.42
N GLU A 176 -3.43 5.84 0.30
CA GLU A 176 -2.57 6.13 1.44
C GLU A 176 -3.05 7.43 2.10
N GLY A 177 -3.24 7.40 3.42
CA GLY A 177 -3.65 8.56 4.19
C GLY A 177 -2.66 8.86 5.32
N GLU A 178 -1.90 9.94 5.17
CA GLU A 178 -1.69 10.94 6.23
C GLU A 178 -1.25 12.28 5.62
N GLY A 179 -2.02 13.36 5.84
CA GLY A 179 -1.58 14.76 5.62
C GLY A 179 -2.43 15.64 4.68
N ASP A 180 -3.32 16.42 5.30
CA ASP A 180 -3.87 17.74 4.88
C ASP A 180 -4.60 17.98 3.53
N LYS A 181 -5.66 18.79 3.66
CA LYS A 181 -6.68 19.14 2.66
C LYS A 181 -6.12 19.71 1.35
N LYS A 182 -6.49 19.11 0.20
CA LYS A 182 -7.23 19.76 -0.90
C LYS A 182 -7.66 18.75 -2.00
N GLU A 183 -8.95 18.83 -2.33
CA GLU A 183 -9.73 18.37 -3.50
C GLU A 183 -8.94 18.22 -4.82
N ASP A 184 -9.22 17.35 -5.81
CA ASP A 184 -10.33 16.44 -6.16
C ASP A 184 -9.86 15.52 -7.34
N SER A 185 -10.60 14.43 -7.57
CA SER A 185 -10.70 13.56 -8.77
C SER A 185 -9.57 12.54 -9.01
N GLY A 186 -9.75 11.20 -9.06
CA GLY A 186 -10.88 10.27 -9.28
C GLY A 186 -10.45 9.24 -10.36
N ALA A 187 -10.91 8.00 -10.52
CA ALA A 187 -11.57 6.93 -9.73
C ALA A 187 -12.13 5.88 -10.75
N GLY A 188 -12.22 4.59 -10.34
CA GLY A 188 -12.65 3.33 -11.04
C GLY A 188 -11.62 2.17 -11.32
N ALA A 189 -11.49 1.20 -10.44
CA ALA A 189 -11.40 -0.16 -10.98
C ALA A 189 -12.82 -0.51 -11.50
N PRO A 190 -13.23 -1.78 -11.65
CA PRO A 190 -12.51 -3.03 -11.81
C PRO A 190 -13.20 -3.90 -12.88
N ALA A 191 -12.82 -5.17 -13.02
CA ALA A 191 -13.73 -6.29 -12.76
C ALA A 191 -13.02 -7.62 -13.05
N ALA A 192 -13.05 -8.51 -12.06
CA ALA A 192 -12.54 -9.88 -12.09
C ALA A 192 -13.67 -10.89 -12.40
N ILE A 193 -13.32 -12.15 -12.70
CA ILE A 193 -13.73 -13.37 -11.95
C ILE A 193 -12.92 -14.59 -12.46
N ALA A 194 -12.26 -15.24 -11.49
CA ALA A 194 -11.97 -16.67 -11.25
C ALA A 194 -11.47 -17.66 -12.32
N ALA A 195 -10.53 -18.48 -11.80
CA ALA A 195 -10.18 -19.87 -12.12
C ALA A 195 -8.97 -20.12 -13.05
N GLU A 196 -8.01 -20.82 -12.43
CA GLU A 196 -6.72 -21.33 -12.88
C GLU A 196 -6.81 -22.23 -14.12
N ILE A 197 -6.15 -21.82 -15.22
CA ILE A 197 -5.52 -22.61 -16.30
C ILE A 197 -4.59 -21.63 -17.08
N ALA A 198 -3.44 -22.12 -17.54
CA ALA A 198 -2.27 -21.37 -18.02
C ALA A 198 -2.43 -20.48 -19.28
N LEU A 199 -1.71 -19.32 -19.27
CA LEU A 199 -1.27 -18.40 -20.36
C LEU A 199 -2.34 -17.54 -21.10
N PRO A 200 -2.01 -16.36 -21.70
CA PRO A 200 -0.83 -15.46 -21.59
C PRO A 200 -1.20 -14.05 -21.03
N VAL A 201 -0.23 -13.35 -20.44
CA VAL A 201 -0.40 -11.98 -19.88
C VAL A 201 -0.43 -10.96 -21.02
N ASP A 202 -1.52 -10.17 -21.13
CA ASP A 202 -1.59 -9.02 -22.04
C ASP A 202 -0.45 -8.03 -21.78
N PRO A 203 0.16 -7.44 -22.82
CA PRO A 203 1.29 -6.54 -22.64
C PRO A 203 0.89 -5.31 -21.81
N PRO A 204 1.72 -4.91 -20.81
CA PRO A 204 1.42 -3.77 -19.95
C PRO A 204 1.26 -2.49 -20.78
N ASN A 205 0.25 -1.67 -20.44
CA ASN A 205 -0.01 -0.39 -21.09
C ASN A 205 1.27 0.47 -21.10
N PRO A 206 1.82 0.83 -22.28
CA PRO A 206 3.11 1.51 -22.39
C PRO A 206 3.10 2.88 -21.71
N GLU A 207 1.94 3.55 -21.62
CA GLU A 207 1.86 4.83 -20.93
C GLU A 207 2.06 4.69 -19.42
N LYS A 208 1.46 3.66 -18.82
CA LYS A 208 1.63 3.37 -17.39
C LYS A 208 3.10 3.05 -17.09
N VAL A 209 3.71 2.20 -17.90
CA VAL A 209 5.14 1.84 -17.78
C VAL A 209 6.03 3.08 -17.90
N MET A 210 5.74 3.97 -18.86
CA MET A 210 6.47 5.22 -19.05
C MET A 210 6.36 6.15 -17.83
N PHE A 211 5.15 6.34 -17.28
CA PHE A 211 4.94 7.23 -16.15
C PHE A 211 5.54 6.68 -14.86
N ASP A 212 5.37 5.39 -14.56
CA ASP A 212 5.93 4.76 -13.36
C ASP A 212 7.47 4.81 -13.37
N ALA A 213 8.09 4.46 -14.50
CA ALA A 213 9.54 4.52 -14.68
C ALA A 213 10.07 5.97 -14.63
N GLY A 214 9.35 6.90 -15.26
CA GLY A 214 9.70 8.32 -15.29
C GLY A 214 9.65 8.99 -13.93
N LEU A 215 8.61 8.74 -13.15
CA LEU A 215 8.46 9.28 -11.79
C LEU A 215 9.56 8.74 -10.88
N THR A 216 9.84 7.44 -10.94
CA THR A 216 10.91 6.80 -10.15
C THR A 216 12.27 7.46 -10.42
N LEU A 217 12.65 7.64 -11.69
CA LEU A 217 13.93 8.23 -12.06
C LEU A 217 14.03 9.72 -11.64
N LEU A 218 12.96 10.48 -11.83
CA LEU A 218 12.94 11.91 -11.52
C LEU A 218 12.91 12.17 -10.01
N PHE A 219 12.25 11.33 -9.22
CA PHE A 219 12.26 11.43 -7.75
C PHE A 219 13.64 11.13 -7.17
N GLN A 220 14.34 10.13 -7.71
CA GLN A 220 15.72 9.85 -7.33
C GLN A 220 16.66 11.03 -7.64
N ALA A 221 16.35 11.84 -8.65
CA ALA A 221 17.06 13.07 -8.98
C ALA A 221 16.56 14.32 -8.23
N GLY A 222 15.64 14.17 -7.26
CA GLY A 222 15.17 15.26 -6.40
C GLY A 222 14.04 16.12 -6.99
N TYR A 223 13.39 15.69 -8.06
CA TYR A 223 12.21 16.37 -8.60
C TYR A 223 10.96 16.01 -7.78
N SER A 224 10.07 16.98 -7.56
CA SER A 224 8.75 16.72 -6.98
C SER A 224 7.76 16.22 -8.04
N GLU A 225 6.72 15.52 -7.61
CA GLU A 225 5.68 14.97 -8.49
C GLU A 225 5.00 16.03 -9.36
N ALA A 226 4.70 17.18 -8.76
CA ALA A 226 4.11 18.34 -9.43
C ALA A 226 5.00 18.88 -10.57
N ARG A 227 6.33 18.66 -10.52
CA ARG A 227 7.27 19.04 -11.60
C ARG A 227 7.54 17.91 -12.57
N ALA A 228 7.52 16.65 -12.11
CA ALA A 228 7.82 15.48 -12.93
C ALA A 228 6.69 15.12 -13.90
N ARG A 229 5.43 15.12 -13.44
CA ARG A 229 4.27 14.74 -14.28
C ARG A 229 4.10 15.63 -15.54
N PRO A 230 4.20 16.97 -15.47
CA PRO A 230 4.10 17.82 -16.66
C PRO A 230 5.24 17.58 -17.67
N VAL A 231 6.45 17.28 -17.19
CA VAL A 231 7.61 17.01 -18.06
C VAL A 231 7.43 15.68 -18.81
N LEU A 232 6.99 14.63 -18.11
CA LEU A 232 6.68 13.32 -18.72
C LEU A 232 5.50 13.43 -19.70
N GLY A 233 4.47 14.18 -19.36
CA GLY A 233 3.33 14.46 -20.24
C GLY A 233 3.75 15.20 -21.52
N LYS A 234 4.66 16.18 -21.39
CA LYS A 234 5.23 16.90 -22.53
C LYS A 234 6.04 15.97 -23.44
N TRP A 235 6.93 15.15 -22.87
CA TRP A 235 7.72 14.20 -23.67
C TRP A 235 6.84 13.15 -24.36
N LYS A 236 5.83 12.62 -23.67
CA LYS A 236 4.82 11.72 -24.25
C LYS A 236 4.14 12.37 -25.46
N SER A 237 3.66 13.60 -25.31
CA SER A 237 2.96 14.31 -26.39
C SER A 237 3.87 14.62 -27.58
N GLN A 238 5.17 14.79 -27.38
CA GLN A 238 6.11 15.19 -28.42
C GLN A 238 6.79 14.00 -29.13
N HIS A 239 6.98 12.89 -28.43
CA HIS A 239 7.80 11.77 -28.91
C HIS A 239 7.10 10.39 -28.82
N GLY A 240 5.94 10.31 -28.17
CA GLY A 240 5.23 9.05 -27.93
C GLY A 240 5.78 8.25 -26.73
N ALA A 241 4.93 7.42 -26.12
CA ALA A 241 5.28 6.72 -24.88
C ALA A 241 6.47 5.76 -25.04
N GLU A 242 6.58 5.06 -26.18
CA GLU A 242 7.64 4.08 -26.44
C GLU A 242 9.02 4.72 -26.54
N ALA A 243 9.15 5.85 -27.24
CA ALA A 243 10.41 6.59 -27.34
C ALA A 243 10.87 7.13 -25.99
N VAL A 244 9.91 7.56 -25.16
CA VAL A 244 10.18 8.03 -23.79
C VAL A 244 10.64 6.88 -22.90
N ILE A 245 10.02 5.69 -22.99
CA ILE A 245 10.49 4.49 -22.26
C ILE A 245 11.94 4.16 -22.61
N VAL A 246 12.30 4.18 -23.90
CA VAL A 246 13.68 3.90 -24.34
C VAL A 246 14.66 4.93 -23.78
N ALA A 247 14.31 6.22 -23.82
CA ALA A 247 15.13 7.29 -23.28
C ALA A 247 15.29 7.20 -21.75
N LEU A 248 14.21 6.89 -21.03
CA LEU A 248 14.23 6.65 -19.58
C LEU A 248 15.13 5.47 -19.20
N GLY A 249 15.01 4.35 -19.91
CA GLY A 249 15.86 3.17 -19.69
C GLY A 249 17.34 3.46 -19.98
N LYS A 250 17.64 4.31 -20.96
CA LYS A 250 19.01 4.75 -21.23
C LYS A 250 19.56 5.64 -20.11
N ALA A 251 18.77 6.62 -19.66
CA ALA A 251 19.15 7.51 -18.56
C ALA A 251 19.40 6.75 -17.25
N GLN A 252 18.60 5.73 -16.96
CA GLN A 252 18.77 4.87 -15.78
C GLN A 252 20.03 4.01 -15.87
N ARG A 253 20.29 3.37 -17.02
CA ARG A 253 21.51 2.56 -17.22
C ARG A 253 22.79 3.38 -17.16
N GLU A 254 22.76 4.61 -17.64
CA GLU A 254 23.93 5.51 -17.65
C GLU A 254 24.09 6.29 -16.33
N GLY A 255 23.14 6.16 -15.39
CA GLY A 255 23.17 6.85 -14.10
C GLY A 255 23.18 8.37 -14.27
N ALA A 256 22.34 8.90 -15.17
CA ALA A 256 22.34 10.31 -15.52
C ALA A 256 22.10 11.20 -14.29
N VAL A 257 23.07 12.07 -13.98
CA VAL A 257 23.00 13.01 -12.85
C VAL A 257 21.93 14.09 -13.07
N ASP A 258 21.71 14.50 -14.32
CA ASP A 258 20.58 15.33 -14.73
C ASP A 258 19.72 14.57 -15.76
N PRO A 259 18.70 13.81 -15.30
CA PRO A 259 17.87 13.00 -16.18
C PRO A 259 17.10 13.83 -17.21
N VAL A 260 16.67 15.04 -16.86
CA VAL A 260 15.86 15.90 -17.75
C VAL A 260 16.71 16.42 -18.91
N GLY A 261 17.90 16.96 -18.63
CA GLY A 261 18.83 17.40 -19.66
C GLY A 261 19.29 16.25 -20.56
N PHE A 262 19.59 15.09 -19.98
CA PHE A 262 20.02 13.89 -20.70
C PHE A 262 18.95 13.35 -21.65
N ILE A 263 17.70 13.25 -21.20
CA ILE A 263 16.58 12.74 -22.00
C ILE A 263 16.24 13.72 -23.14
N ASN A 264 16.23 15.03 -22.87
CA ASN A 264 16.09 16.03 -23.94
C ASN A 264 17.22 15.95 -24.97
N GLY A 265 18.45 15.63 -24.53
CA GLY A 265 19.58 15.34 -25.41
C GLY A 265 19.37 14.08 -26.26
N CYS A 266 18.78 13.02 -25.70
CA CYS A 266 18.44 11.81 -26.43
C CYS A 266 17.41 12.09 -27.55
N PHE A 267 16.41 12.93 -27.30
CA PHE A 267 15.44 13.31 -28.33
C PHE A 267 16.02 14.24 -29.41
N ARG A 268 16.95 15.11 -29.05
CA ARG A 268 17.69 15.94 -30.01
C ARG A 268 18.62 15.14 -30.92
N ASN A 269 19.21 14.07 -30.40
CA ASN A 269 20.19 13.24 -31.13
C ASN A 269 19.55 12.00 -31.77
N GLY A 270 18.26 11.74 -31.53
CA GLY A 270 17.52 10.56 -31.98
C GLY A 270 17.13 10.53 -33.47
N GLY A 271 17.72 11.40 -34.31
CA GLY A 271 17.57 11.39 -35.76
C GLY A 271 18.65 10.62 -36.53
N SER A 272 19.67 10.06 -35.86
CA SER A 272 20.74 9.32 -36.55
C SER A 272 21.08 8.01 -35.85
N ASN A 273 20.73 6.89 -36.50
CA ASN A 273 21.51 5.66 -36.39
C ASN A 273 22.94 5.98 -36.83
N GLY A 274 23.90 6.02 -35.89
CA GLY A 274 25.30 6.27 -36.21
C GLY A 274 26.19 6.24 -34.98
N SER A 275 27.16 5.33 -34.97
CA SER A 275 28.16 5.13 -33.93
C SER A 275 29.10 6.33 -33.72
N GLY A 276 29.30 6.70 -32.44
CA GLY A 276 30.56 7.24 -31.85
C GLY A 276 30.81 8.76 -31.88
N PRO A 277 31.83 9.30 -31.16
CA PRO A 277 32.61 8.79 -30.02
C PRO A 277 32.48 9.66 -28.75
N GLY A 278 33.08 9.22 -27.64
CA GLY A 278 32.77 9.66 -26.29
C GLY A 278 33.29 11.03 -25.82
N ALA A 279 32.77 11.44 -24.66
CA ALA A 279 33.38 12.44 -23.79
C ALA A 279 32.90 12.23 -22.33
N GLY A 280 33.86 12.07 -21.40
CA GLY A 280 33.65 12.47 -20.01
C GLY A 280 33.50 11.39 -18.93
N ARG A 281 34.16 10.24 -19.03
CA ARG A 281 34.35 9.34 -17.88
C ARG A 281 35.32 9.99 -16.89
N ARG A 282 34.81 10.73 -15.90
CA ARG A 282 35.61 11.15 -14.73
C ARG A 282 35.79 9.93 -13.81
N ASN A 283 36.95 9.28 -13.93
CA ASN A 283 37.38 8.19 -13.06
C ASN A 283 37.43 8.67 -11.61
N ARG A 284 36.62 8.05 -10.75
CA ARG A 284 36.77 8.07 -9.28
C ARG A 284 37.59 6.85 -8.85
N SER A 285 38.81 6.74 -9.37
CA SER A 285 39.69 5.60 -9.12
C SER A 285 41.16 6.04 -9.19
N ALA A 286 41.52 7.01 -8.37
CA ALA A 286 42.91 7.39 -8.10
C ALA A 286 42.96 8.15 -6.76
N GLU A 287 42.51 7.53 -5.68
CA GLU A 287 42.70 8.07 -4.32
C GLU A 287 42.78 6.95 -3.27
N ILE A 288 43.51 5.88 -3.59
CA ILE A 288 43.95 4.88 -2.59
C ILE A 288 45.47 4.65 -2.63
N ASP A 289 46.23 5.32 -3.49
CA ASP A 289 47.67 5.04 -3.65
C ASP A 289 48.60 6.25 -3.40
N ASP A 290 48.25 7.10 -2.43
CA ASP A 290 49.16 8.15 -1.89
C ASP A 290 49.26 8.18 -0.35
N ALA A 291 48.80 7.11 0.33
CA ALA A 291 48.98 6.96 1.78
C ALA A 291 50.15 6.02 2.17
N SER A 292 50.76 5.31 1.21
CA SER A 292 51.83 4.33 1.47
C SER A 292 53.24 4.78 1.06
N ARG A 293 53.45 6.06 0.72
CA ARG A 293 54.78 6.62 0.36
C ARG A 293 55.33 7.68 1.31
N ARG A 294 54.67 7.94 2.45
CA ARG A 294 55.12 8.96 3.42
C ARG A 294 55.57 8.44 4.78
N LEU A 295 55.71 7.12 4.98
CA LEU A 295 56.34 6.57 6.19
C LEU A 295 57.24 5.38 5.84
N GLY A 296 58.55 5.55 5.99
CA GLY A 296 59.61 4.56 5.75
C GLY A 296 60.90 5.29 5.38
N PHE A 297 61.57 5.95 6.33
CA PHE A 297 62.51 5.37 7.31
C PHE A 297 63.74 4.76 6.64
N ASP A 298 64.88 5.42 6.85
CA ASP A 298 66.22 5.00 6.47
C ASP A 298 66.55 3.59 6.97
N GLY A 299 67.27 2.84 6.14
CA GLY A 299 67.88 1.54 6.42
C GLY A 299 68.74 1.09 5.24
#